data_AF-A0A4U0S9C9-F1
#
_entry.id   AF-A0A4U0S9C9-F1
#
_cell.length_a   1.000
_cell.length_b   1.000
_cell.length_c   1.000
_cell.angle_alpha   90.00
_cell.angle_beta   90.00
_cell.angle_gamma   90.00
#
_symmetry.space_group_name_H-M   'P 1'
#
loop_
_entity.id
_entity.type
_entity.pdbx_description
1 polymer ?
#
loop_
_entity_poly.entity_id
_entity_poly.type
_entity_poly.pdbx_seq_one_letter_code
_entity_poly.pdbx_strand_id
1 'polypeptide(L)'
;MADPDRPANLRAFPELAGSWVPAADMRRLAAYKLLAAYDNNQAGQFAAVTGDHHGLERRELGDPSKLIDTTLGYLLGAEQTIVVPGADHAGNDKPTPGAAEAADLQERLRAWADKELWPLRIQQAERCAVRCGDGVFTLAWEPAKQRVLLRTYDPGFYFPEWDEGEQDSSEYPSRVHFAWELPADPLRGLKARLRRITYELGPIGAATAPGVTEDGRAIREQVVGAEGDPVLTVGDTLDAVTGSVQRTYPWAPGHPSTTACYLSDAEWLLEDVGAAHDLYSLPPDRAAYRVRSDGGPGPPGPDV
;
A
#
# COMPACT_ATOMS: atom_id res chain seq x y z
N MET A 1 25.79 18.02 15.60
CA MET A 1 24.51 17.62 16.20
C MET A 1 24.05 16.37 15.47
N ALA A 2 23.56 15.35 16.17
CA ALA A 2 22.97 14.18 15.52
C ALA A 2 21.66 14.61 14.84
N ASP A 3 21.46 14.21 13.59
CA ASP A 3 20.22 14.40 12.85
C ASP A 3 19.10 13.60 13.55
N PRO A 4 18.02 14.25 14.04
CA PRO A 4 16.96 13.60 14.82
C PRO A 4 16.18 12.54 14.00
N ASP A 5 16.24 12.60 12.68
CA ASP A 5 15.53 11.68 11.78
C ASP A 5 16.38 10.45 11.44
N ARG A 6 17.68 10.51 11.73
CA ARG A 6 18.59 9.38 11.54
C ARG A 6 18.84 8.62 12.84
N PRO A 7 18.81 7.28 12.82
CA PRO A 7 19.16 6.50 13.99
C PRO A 7 20.61 6.80 14.41
N ALA A 8 20.83 6.98 15.72
CA ALA A 8 22.12 7.36 16.29
C ALA A 8 23.29 6.40 15.95
N ASN A 9 22.97 5.17 15.52
CA ASN A 9 23.91 4.17 15.04
C ASN A 9 23.51 3.66 13.64
N LEU A 10 23.90 4.34 12.58
CA LEU A 10 23.76 3.85 11.19
C LEU A 10 24.44 2.48 10.96
N ARG A 11 25.40 2.10 11.81
CA ARG A 11 26.03 0.76 11.82
C ARG A 11 25.10 -0.37 12.30
N ALA A 12 24.04 -0.05 13.04
CA ALA A 12 23.07 -1.02 13.53
C ALA A 12 22.18 -1.60 12.42
N PHE A 13 22.03 -0.84 11.34
CA PHE A 13 21.13 -1.14 10.23
C PHE A 13 21.84 -0.84 8.91
N PRO A 14 22.90 -1.57 8.55
CA PRO A 14 23.67 -1.31 7.33
C PRO A 14 22.82 -1.41 6.05
N GLU A 15 21.74 -2.20 6.07
CA GLU A 15 20.72 -2.27 5.01
C GLU A 15 19.80 -1.04 4.94
N LEU A 16 19.71 -0.24 6.00
CA LEU A 16 19.04 1.06 5.99
C LEU A 16 20.04 2.20 5.71
N ALA A 17 21.29 2.04 6.15
CA ALA A 17 22.33 3.06 6.03
C ALA A 17 23.07 2.97 4.69
N GLY A 18 22.44 3.51 3.64
CA GLY A 18 22.97 3.55 2.28
C GLY A 18 21.94 3.16 1.21
N SER A 19 20.66 3.08 1.60
CA SER A 19 19.60 2.54 0.78
C SER A 19 18.73 3.64 0.15
N TRP A 20 17.85 3.18 -0.71
CA TRP A 20 16.69 3.87 -1.28
C TRP A 20 15.68 4.36 -0.22
N VAL A 21 15.91 4.16 1.08
CA VAL A 21 14.98 4.55 2.14
C VAL A 21 15.12 6.06 2.41
N PRO A 22 14.03 6.84 2.37
CA PRO A 22 14.04 8.26 2.70
C PRO A 22 14.50 8.51 4.14
N ALA A 23 15.20 9.62 4.38
CA ALA A 23 15.76 9.94 5.70
C ALA A 23 14.68 10.05 6.80
N ALA A 24 13.51 10.61 6.48
CA ALA A 24 12.39 10.77 7.40
C ALA A 24 11.83 9.43 7.91
N ASP A 25 11.91 8.36 7.10
CA ASP A 25 11.39 7.04 7.44
C ASP A 25 12.37 6.17 8.22
N MET A 26 13.66 6.52 8.20
CA MET A 26 14.73 5.72 8.81
C MET A 26 14.48 5.42 10.28
N ARG A 27 14.03 6.42 11.05
CA ARG A 27 13.71 6.26 12.47
C ARG A 27 12.57 5.27 12.69
N ARG A 28 11.50 5.36 11.88
CA ARG A 28 10.34 4.46 11.96
C ARG A 28 10.74 3.02 11.64
N LEU A 29 11.46 2.80 10.55
CA LEU A 29 11.91 1.45 10.16
C LEU A 29 12.90 0.85 11.15
N ALA A 30 13.81 1.65 11.70
CA ALA A 30 14.70 1.23 12.78
C ALA A 30 13.92 0.79 14.03
N ALA A 31 12.85 1.52 14.40
CA ALA A 31 11.99 1.16 15.51
C ALA A 31 11.29 -0.19 15.27
N TYR A 32 10.74 -0.43 14.08
CA TYR A 32 10.12 -1.72 13.75
C TYR A 32 11.10 -2.89 13.87
N LYS A 33 12.34 -2.72 13.40
CA LYS A 33 13.37 -3.76 13.51
C LYS A 33 13.76 -4.04 14.96
N LEU A 34 13.89 -2.99 15.77
CA LEU A 34 14.15 -3.13 17.20
C LEU A 34 13.01 -3.89 17.89
N LEU A 35 11.75 -3.51 17.63
CA LEU A 35 10.57 -4.17 18.19
C LEU A 35 10.48 -5.63 17.75
N ALA A 36 10.79 -5.93 16.49
CA ALA A 36 10.87 -7.31 16.00
C ALA A 36 11.96 -8.12 16.70
N ALA A 37 13.11 -7.52 17.01
CA ALA A 37 14.17 -8.20 17.77
C ALA A 37 13.70 -8.54 19.20
N TYR A 38 12.97 -7.63 19.87
CA TYR A 38 12.36 -7.93 21.17
C TYR A 38 11.27 -9.01 21.10
N ASP A 39 10.39 -8.95 20.11
CA ASP A 39 9.32 -9.96 19.88
C ASP A 39 9.89 -11.38 19.77
N ASN A 40 11.08 -11.52 19.17
CA ASN A 40 11.73 -12.82 18.92
C ASN A 40 12.79 -13.21 19.97
N ASN A 41 12.92 -12.46 21.06
CA ASN A 41 14.01 -12.61 22.05
C ASN A 41 15.41 -12.61 21.40
N GLN A 42 15.65 -11.66 20.51
CA GLN A 42 16.91 -11.43 19.79
C GLN A 42 17.50 -10.03 20.08
N ALA A 43 17.04 -9.35 21.12
CA ALA A 43 17.48 -8.00 21.45
C ALA A 43 18.99 -7.94 21.80
N GLY A 44 19.53 -8.99 22.41
CA GLY A 44 20.96 -9.14 22.72
C GLY A 44 21.82 -9.35 21.48
N GLN A 45 21.33 -10.13 20.50
CA GLN A 45 21.98 -10.30 19.20
C GLN A 45 21.99 -8.98 18.43
N PHE A 46 20.84 -8.29 18.43
CA PHE A 46 20.71 -6.97 17.86
C PHE A 46 21.72 -6.00 18.50
N ALA A 47 21.74 -5.88 19.83
CA ALA A 47 22.68 -5.03 20.56
C ALA A 47 24.15 -5.34 20.20
N ALA A 48 24.52 -6.61 20.09
CA ALA A 48 25.87 -7.03 19.70
C ALA A 48 26.25 -6.56 18.29
N VAL A 49 25.35 -6.70 17.31
CA VAL A 49 25.55 -6.18 15.94
C VAL A 49 25.68 -4.66 15.93
N THR A 50 24.97 -3.96 16.82
CA THR A 50 25.04 -2.49 16.95
C THR A 50 26.29 -1.97 17.67
N GLY A 51 27.17 -2.84 18.14
CA GLY A 51 28.44 -2.47 18.78
C GLY A 51 28.48 -2.61 20.31
N ASP A 52 27.43 -3.14 20.94
CA ASP A 52 27.50 -3.52 22.36
C ASP A 52 28.14 -4.89 22.51
N HIS A 53 29.43 -4.92 22.84
CA HIS A 53 30.21 -6.15 23.01
C HIS A 53 29.68 -7.07 24.13
N HIS A 54 28.87 -6.56 25.06
CA HIS A 54 28.22 -7.35 26.10
C HIS A 54 26.77 -7.73 25.75
N GLY A 55 26.27 -7.37 24.56
CA GLY A 55 24.89 -7.62 24.14
C GLY A 55 24.48 -9.08 24.24
N LEU A 56 25.38 -10.01 23.86
CA LEU A 56 25.15 -11.45 23.95
C LEU A 56 25.15 -12.01 25.39
N GLU A 57 25.75 -11.28 26.33
CA GLU A 57 25.80 -11.68 27.75
C GLU A 57 24.52 -11.27 28.50
N ARG A 58 23.71 -10.37 27.92
CA ARG A 58 22.45 -9.94 28.49
C ARG A 58 21.44 -11.07 28.40
N ARG A 59 20.85 -11.41 29.53
CA ARG A 59 19.76 -12.38 29.58
C ARG A 59 18.46 -11.71 29.17
N GLU A 60 17.76 -12.32 28.24
CA GLU A 60 16.40 -11.93 27.86
C GLU A 60 15.42 -12.73 28.74
N LEU A 61 14.56 -12.01 29.46
CA LEU A 61 13.60 -12.59 30.40
C LEU A 61 12.19 -12.27 29.94
N GLY A 62 11.34 -13.29 29.93
CA GLY A 62 9.92 -13.17 29.60
C GLY A 62 9.58 -13.74 28.23
N ASP A 63 8.36 -13.45 27.81
CA ASP A 63 7.81 -13.87 26.52
C ASP A 63 7.01 -12.70 25.92
N PRO A 64 7.68 -11.76 25.23
CA PRO A 64 7.02 -10.62 24.59
C PRO A 64 5.96 -11.05 23.58
N SER A 65 6.18 -12.17 22.88
CA SER A 65 5.22 -12.72 21.93
C SER A 65 3.89 -13.08 22.61
N LYS A 66 3.94 -13.63 23.83
CA LYS A 66 2.74 -13.90 24.63
C LYS A 66 1.98 -12.64 25.02
N LEU A 67 2.67 -11.53 25.30
CA LEU A 67 2.02 -10.24 25.58
C LEU A 67 1.28 -9.72 24.34
N ILE A 68 1.90 -9.82 23.17
CA ILE A 68 1.31 -9.45 21.89
C ILE A 68 0.09 -10.33 21.59
N ASP A 69 0.22 -11.65 21.73
CA ASP A 69 -0.87 -12.62 21.49
C ASP A 69 -2.04 -12.42 22.43
N THR A 70 -1.76 -12.15 23.71
CA THR A 70 -2.80 -11.89 24.72
C THR A 70 -3.54 -10.59 24.42
N THR A 71 -2.81 -9.52 24.11
CA THR A 71 -3.40 -8.21 23.74
C THR A 71 -4.25 -8.36 22.47
N LEU A 72 -3.74 -9.06 21.46
CA LEU A 72 -4.47 -9.34 20.21
C LEU A 72 -5.75 -10.13 20.48
N GLY A 73 -5.69 -11.16 21.34
CA GLY A 73 -6.86 -11.95 21.72
C GLY A 73 -7.94 -11.12 22.41
N TYR A 74 -7.55 -10.18 23.29
CA TYR A 74 -8.50 -9.26 23.92
C TYR A 74 -9.07 -8.23 22.94
N LEU A 75 -8.25 -7.73 22.01
CA LEU A 75 -8.65 -6.76 21.00
C LEU A 75 -9.68 -7.33 20.02
N LEU A 76 -9.42 -8.53 19.49
CA LEU A 76 -10.29 -9.19 18.51
C LEU A 76 -11.53 -9.83 19.14
N GLY A 77 -11.50 -10.13 20.43
CA GLY A 77 -12.60 -10.80 21.10
C GLY A 77 -12.95 -12.17 20.48
N ALA A 78 -14.21 -12.57 20.60
CA ALA A 78 -14.67 -13.88 20.13
C ALA A 78 -15.04 -13.91 18.64
N GLU A 79 -15.56 -12.80 18.11
CA GLU A 79 -16.05 -12.72 16.74
C GLU A 79 -15.82 -11.31 16.17
N GLN A 80 -15.44 -11.26 14.89
CA GLN A 80 -15.44 -10.06 14.08
C GLN A 80 -16.46 -10.27 12.96
N THR A 81 -17.40 -9.34 12.81
CA THR A 81 -18.46 -9.43 11.78
C THR A 81 -18.70 -8.07 11.14
N ILE A 82 -19.07 -8.09 9.86
CA ILE A 82 -19.46 -6.87 9.14
C ILE A 82 -20.92 -6.55 9.46
N VAL A 83 -21.18 -5.30 9.84
CA VAL A 83 -22.52 -4.77 10.11
C VAL A 83 -22.78 -3.59 9.18
N VAL A 84 -23.94 -3.61 8.50
CA VAL A 84 -24.42 -2.49 7.70
C VAL A 84 -25.51 -1.76 8.50
N PRO A 85 -25.40 -0.44 8.71
CA PRO A 85 -26.42 0.31 9.43
C PRO A 85 -27.83 0.09 8.85
N GLY A 86 -28.78 -0.30 9.69
CA GLY A 86 -30.18 -0.53 9.31
C GLY A 86 -30.51 -1.94 8.81
N ALA A 87 -29.53 -2.83 8.63
CA ALA A 87 -29.75 -4.22 8.22
C ALA A 87 -30.55 -5.04 9.24
N ASP A 88 -30.40 -4.73 10.52
CA ASP A 88 -31.09 -5.35 11.65
C ASP A 88 -32.60 -5.07 11.66
N HIS A 89 -33.07 -4.01 11.01
CA HIS A 89 -34.49 -3.66 10.93
C HIS A 89 -35.27 -4.41 9.85
N ALA A 90 -34.61 -5.19 8.98
CA ALA A 90 -35.27 -5.87 7.86
C ALA A 90 -36.31 -6.91 8.31
N GLY A 91 -36.13 -7.52 9.49
CA GLY A 91 -37.02 -8.53 10.06
C GLY A 91 -38.14 -7.98 10.96
N ASN A 92 -38.26 -6.65 11.10
CA ASN A 92 -39.25 -6.04 11.99
C ASN A 92 -40.65 -5.99 11.35
N ASP A 93 -41.69 -5.98 12.18
CA ASP A 93 -43.09 -5.82 11.75
C ASP A 93 -43.34 -4.54 10.92
N LYS A 94 -42.48 -3.53 11.10
CA LYS A 94 -42.43 -2.29 10.31
C LYS A 94 -40.98 -1.97 9.94
N PRO A 95 -40.45 -2.51 8.83
CA PRO A 95 -39.08 -2.25 8.42
C PRO A 95 -38.92 -0.77 8.03
N THR A 96 -37.75 -0.20 8.35
CA THR A 96 -37.39 1.14 7.90
C THR A 96 -37.14 1.13 6.38
N PRO A 97 -37.38 2.24 5.67
CA PRO A 97 -37.04 2.32 4.25
C PRO A 97 -35.54 2.03 4.04
N GLY A 98 -35.19 1.15 3.08
CA GLY A 98 -33.80 0.76 2.85
C GLY A 98 -33.30 -0.43 3.68
N ALA A 99 -34.09 -0.94 4.64
CA ALA A 99 -33.64 -2.02 5.55
C ALA A 99 -33.37 -3.34 4.81
N ALA A 100 -34.19 -3.67 3.80
CA ALA A 100 -34.00 -4.87 2.99
C ALA A 100 -32.70 -4.77 2.16
N GLU A 101 -32.45 -3.62 1.55
CA GLU A 101 -31.24 -3.35 0.78
C GLU A 101 -29.99 -3.35 1.67
N ALA A 102 -30.08 -2.81 2.89
CA ALA A 102 -29.00 -2.86 3.88
C ALA A 102 -28.69 -4.29 4.33
N ALA A 103 -29.72 -5.12 4.55
CA ALA A 103 -29.55 -6.53 4.90
C ALA A 103 -28.91 -7.34 3.76
N ASP A 104 -29.35 -7.12 2.52
CA ASP A 104 -28.76 -7.75 1.34
C ASP A 104 -27.29 -7.32 1.13
N LEU A 105 -26.97 -6.04 1.34
CA LEU A 105 -25.59 -5.56 1.31
C LEU A 105 -24.73 -6.22 2.41
N GLN A 106 -25.26 -6.35 3.63
CA GLN A 106 -24.56 -7.00 4.73
C GLN A 106 -24.22 -8.46 4.41
N GLU A 107 -25.18 -9.21 3.87
CA GLU A 107 -24.97 -10.60 3.45
C GLU A 107 -23.90 -10.69 2.35
N ARG A 108 -23.97 -9.82 1.33
CA ARG A 108 -22.95 -9.75 0.27
C ARG A 108 -21.56 -9.44 0.81
N LEU A 109 -21.43 -8.51 1.76
CA LEU A 109 -20.16 -8.18 2.40
C LEU A 109 -19.62 -9.32 3.25
N ARG A 110 -20.47 -10.05 3.97
CA ARG A 110 -20.04 -11.25 4.73
C ARG A 110 -19.59 -12.37 3.80
N ALA A 111 -20.31 -12.63 2.71
CA ALA A 111 -19.87 -13.59 1.70
C ALA A 111 -18.55 -13.19 1.01
N TRP A 112 -18.31 -11.88 0.85
CA TRP A 112 -17.02 -11.35 0.43
C TRP A 112 -15.92 -11.58 1.48
N ALA A 113 -16.22 -11.30 2.75
CA ALA A 113 -15.29 -11.47 3.86
C ALA A 113 -14.80 -12.92 3.98
N ASP A 114 -15.69 -13.91 3.79
CA ASP A 114 -15.33 -15.32 3.74
C ASP A 114 -14.38 -15.63 2.58
N LYS A 115 -14.68 -15.12 1.37
CA LYS A 115 -13.86 -15.33 0.16
C LYS A 115 -12.47 -14.70 0.24
N GLU A 116 -12.33 -13.62 0.99
CA GLU A 116 -11.06 -12.90 1.20
C GLU A 116 -10.36 -13.29 2.51
N LEU A 117 -10.92 -14.25 3.27
CA LEU A 117 -10.40 -14.71 4.55
C LEU A 117 -10.21 -13.55 5.55
N TRP A 118 -11.18 -12.65 5.59
CA TRP A 118 -11.13 -11.40 6.34
C TRP A 118 -10.70 -11.56 7.81
N PRO A 119 -11.20 -12.55 8.59
CA PRO A 119 -10.74 -12.74 9.97
C PRO A 119 -9.22 -12.97 10.08
N LEU A 120 -8.64 -13.75 9.16
CA LEU A 120 -7.19 -14.02 9.13
C LEU A 120 -6.41 -12.77 8.72
N ARG A 121 -6.95 -11.97 7.79
CA ARG A 121 -6.34 -10.70 7.36
C ARG A 121 -6.33 -9.67 8.47
N ILE A 122 -7.44 -9.54 9.20
CA ILE A 122 -7.53 -8.70 10.39
C ILE A 122 -6.52 -9.15 11.42
N GLN A 123 -6.51 -10.43 11.77
CA GLN A 123 -5.57 -10.94 12.78
C GLN A 123 -4.11 -10.63 12.40
N GLN A 124 -3.75 -10.77 11.12
CA GLN A 124 -2.41 -10.44 10.64
C GLN A 124 -2.09 -8.95 10.80
N ALA A 125 -3.01 -8.05 10.45
CA ALA A 125 -2.78 -6.61 10.52
C ALA A 125 -2.79 -6.10 11.97
N GLU A 126 -3.74 -6.55 12.78
CA GLU A 126 -3.86 -6.17 14.19
C GLU A 126 -2.69 -6.71 15.02
N ARG A 127 -2.12 -7.86 14.66
CA ARG A 127 -0.85 -8.30 15.25
C ARG A 127 0.25 -7.27 14.98
N CYS A 128 0.34 -6.74 13.76
CA CYS A 128 1.31 -5.69 13.42
C CYS A 128 1.00 -4.42 14.20
N ALA A 129 -0.27 -4.03 14.33
CA ALA A 129 -0.67 -2.84 15.07
C ALA A 129 -0.30 -2.94 16.57
N VAL A 130 -0.59 -4.07 17.21
CA VAL A 130 -0.21 -4.32 18.61
C VAL A 130 1.30 -4.30 18.82
N ARG A 131 2.08 -4.82 17.87
CA ARG A 131 3.54 -4.90 17.98
C ARG A 131 4.25 -3.59 17.62
N CYS A 132 3.88 -3.00 16.48
CA CYS A 132 4.59 -1.91 15.82
C CYS A 132 3.89 -0.56 15.93
N GLY A 133 2.63 -0.53 16.38
CA GLY A 133 1.77 0.66 16.39
C GLY A 133 0.93 0.83 15.12
N ASP A 134 1.26 0.10 14.05
CA ASP A 134 0.65 0.29 12.73
C ASP A 134 0.23 -1.04 12.08
N GLY A 135 -0.85 -1.00 11.29
CA GLY A 135 -1.32 -2.10 10.44
C GLY A 135 -1.76 -1.56 9.08
N VAL A 136 -1.45 -2.28 7.99
CA VAL A 136 -1.75 -1.80 6.64
C VAL A 136 -2.59 -2.82 5.88
N PHE A 137 -3.74 -2.36 5.41
CA PHE A 137 -4.60 -3.07 4.47
C PHE A 137 -4.59 -2.39 3.11
N THR A 138 -4.72 -3.20 2.06
CA THR A 138 -5.04 -2.70 0.72
C THR A 138 -6.34 -3.34 0.25
N LEU A 139 -7.24 -2.51 -0.25
CA LEU A 139 -8.45 -2.91 -0.95
C LEU A 139 -8.27 -2.57 -2.44
N ALA A 140 -8.28 -3.58 -3.30
CA ALA A 140 -8.06 -3.37 -4.74
C ALA A 140 -9.01 -4.23 -5.58
N TRP A 141 -9.63 -3.64 -6.60
CA TRP A 141 -10.47 -4.40 -7.53
C TRP A 141 -9.64 -5.39 -8.37
N GLU A 142 -10.09 -6.65 -8.42
CA GLU A 142 -9.51 -7.70 -9.26
C GLU A 142 -10.51 -8.11 -10.36
N PRO A 143 -10.29 -7.65 -11.61
CA PRO A 143 -11.18 -7.95 -12.72
C PRO A 143 -11.35 -9.44 -12.97
N ALA A 144 -10.31 -10.26 -12.84
CA ALA A 144 -10.43 -11.70 -13.10
C ALA A 144 -11.37 -12.40 -12.10
N LYS A 145 -11.44 -11.87 -10.87
CA LYS A 145 -12.30 -12.42 -9.80
C LYS A 145 -13.61 -11.64 -9.63
N GLN A 146 -13.77 -10.54 -10.35
CA GLN A 146 -14.91 -9.61 -10.25
C GLN A 146 -15.24 -9.24 -8.78
N ARG A 147 -14.20 -8.98 -7.98
CA ARG A 147 -14.34 -8.61 -6.56
C ARG A 147 -13.16 -7.79 -6.06
N VAL A 148 -13.38 -7.07 -4.96
CA VAL A 148 -12.29 -6.40 -4.23
C VAL A 148 -11.44 -7.45 -3.53
N LEU A 149 -10.12 -7.38 -3.67
CA LEU A 149 -9.16 -8.16 -2.90
C LEU A 149 -8.79 -7.43 -1.64
N LEU A 150 -8.63 -8.19 -0.55
CA LEU A 150 -8.05 -7.71 0.70
C LEU A 150 -6.65 -8.31 0.87
N ARG A 151 -5.65 -7.45 1.06
CA ARG A 151 -4.30 -7.86 1.43
C ARG A 151 -3.83 -7.09 2.65
N THR A 152 -2.98 -7.75 3.43
CA THR A 152 -2.28 -7.16 4.57
C THR A 152 -0.81 -7.05 4.20
N TYR A 153 -0.24 -5.86 4.41
CA TYR A 153 1.19 -5.60 4.19
C TYR A 153 1.89 -5.37 5.53
N ASP A 154 3.19 -5.65 5.56
CA ASP A 154 4.04 -5.21 6.66
C ASP A 154 4.11 -3.66 6.63
N PRO A 155 3.83 -2.97 7.75
CA PRO A 155 3.88 -1.50 7.80
C PRO A 155 5.27 -0.93 7.48
N GLY A 156 6.34 -1.73 7.63
CA GLY A 156 7.70 -1.36 7.23
C GLY A 156 7.89 -1.21 5.71
N PHE A 157 6.91 -1.64 4.90
CA PHE A 157 6.91 -1.41 3.46
C PHE A 157 6.07 -0.22 3.02
N TYR A 158 5.31 0.42 3.92
CA TYR A 158 4.39 1.49 3.58
C TYR A 158 5.05 2.87 3.74
N PHE A 159 5.00 3.71 2.70
CA PHE A 159 5.62 5.04 2.64
C PHE A 159 4.63 6.04 2.05
N PRO A 160 3.89 6.78 2.89
CA PRO A 160 2.97 7.82 2.42
C PRO A 160 3.73 9.08 1.99
N GLU A 161 3.24 9.77 0.97
CA GLU A 161 3.61 11.16 0.66
C GLU A 161 2.51 12.08 1.19
N TRP A 162 2.89 13.06 2.01
CA TRP A 162 1.99 14.05 2.57
C TRP A 162 2.31 15.42 1.97
N ASP A 163 1.29 16.12 1.48
CA ASP A 163 1.47 17.49 1.00
C ASP A 163 1.70 18.47 2.16
N GLU A 164 2.39 19.59 1.91
CA GLU A 164 2.63 20.65 2.90
C GLU A 164 1.31 21.33 3.31
N GLY A 165 0.58 20.71 4.25
CA GLY A 165 -0.71 21.20 4.75
C GLY A 165 -1.67 20.10 5.21
N GLU A 166 -1.50 18.88 4.69
CA GLU A 166 -2.35 17.71 4.99
C GLU A 166 -1.88 16.99 6.27
N GLN A 167 -1.86 17.71 7.39
CA GLN A 167 -1.52 17.16 8.71
C GLN A 167 -2.72 17.09 9.67
N ASP A 168 -3.94 17.37 9.18
CA ASP A 168 -5.13 17.09 9.99
C ASP A 168 -5.33 15.58 10.07
N SER A 169 -5.50 15.06 11.29
CA SER A 169 -5.49 13.63 11.64
C SER A 169 -6.59 12.77 11.00
N SER A 170 -7.36 13.34 10.06
CA SER A 170 -8.48 12.73 9.35
C SER A 170 -8.27 12.65 7.83
N GLU A 171 -7.18 13.19 7.29
CA GLU A 171 -6.89 13.17 5.86
C GLU A 171 -6.04 11.96 5.46
N TYR A 172 -6.24 11.48 4.23
CA TYR A 172 -5.48 10.37 3.65
C TYR A 172 -4.52 10.92 2.60
N PRO A 173 -3.29 10.38 2.51
CA PRO A 173 -2.33 10.83 1.53
C PRO A 173 -2.84 10.57 0.11
N SER A 174 -2.66 11.55 -0.77
CA SER A 174 -3.00 11.44 -2.18
C SER A 174 -2.11 10.42 -2.91
N ARG A 175 -0.88 10.23 -2.44
CA ARG A 175 0.07 9.25 -2.97
C ARG A 175 0.70 8.39 -1.86
N VAL A 176 0.77 7.08 -2.09
CA VAL A 176 1.44 6.14 -1.20
C VAL A 176 2.28 5.15 -1.99
N HIS A 177 3.41 4.76 -1.41
CA HIS A 177 4.29 3.75 -1.97
C HIS A 177 4.37 2.53 -1.05
N PHE A 178 4.38 1.36 -1.66
CA PHE A 178 4.82 0.12 -1.03
C PHE A 178 6.16 -0.29 -1.63
N ALA A 179 7.20 -0.41 -0.82
CA ALA A 179 8.53 -0.71 -1.33
C ALA A 179 9.30 -1.72 -0.49
N TRP A 180 9.99 -2.63 -1.18
CA TRP A 180 10.83 -3.65 -0.55
C TRP A 180 11.88 -4.17 -1.52
N GLU A 181 12.94 -4.75 -0.97
CA GLU A 181 13.98 -5.42 -1.76
C GLU A 181 13.58 -6.84 -2.12
N LEU A 182 13.87 -7.22 -3.36
CA LEU A 182 13.86 -8.58 -3.86
C LEU A 182 15.32 -9.06 -3.87
N PRO A 183 15.66 -10.14 -3.15
CA PRO A 183 17.02 -10.65 -3.11
C PRO A 183 17.44 -11.17 -4.49
N ALA A 184 18.75 -11.22 -4.73
CA ALA A 184 19.30 -11.88 -5.90
C ALA A 184 18.94 -13.37 -5.89
N ASP A 185 18.65 -13.91 -7.07
CA ASP A 185 18.44 -15.34 -7.31
C ASP A 185 19.41 -15.81 -8.39
N PRO A 186 20.60 -16.32 -8.01
CA PRO A 186 21.61 -16.79 -8.96
C PRO A 186 21.13 -17.93 -9.85
N LEU A 187 20.22 -18.78 -9.37
CA LEU A 187 19.69 -19.92 -10.14
C LEU A 187 18.83 -19.44 -11.32
N ARG A 188 18.12 -18.33 -11.12
CA ARG A 188 17.32 -17.67 -12.17
C ARG A 188 18.05 -16.54 -12.88
N GLY A 189 19.31 -16.28 -12.53
CA GLY A 189 20.09 -15.16 -13.07
C GLY A 189 19.54 -13.78 -12.70
N LEU A 190 18.75 -13.68 -11.62
CA LEU A 190 18.12 -12.43 -11.19
C LEU A 190 19.03 -11.68 -10.22
N LYS A 191 19.30 -10.41 -10.52
CA LYS A 191 19.98 -9.50 -9.60
C LYS A 191 19.05 -9.03 -8.49
N ALA A 192 19.65 -8.51 -7.42
CA ALA A 192 18.90 -7.86 -6.34
C ALA A 192 18.23 -6.59 -6.86
N ARG A 193 16.97 -6.39 -6.49
CA ARG A 193 16.11 -5.34 -7.05
C ARG A 193 15.31 -4.65 -5.96
N LEU A 194 15.05 -3.36 -6.14
CA LEU A 194 13.99 -2.65 -5.42
C LEU A 194 12.70 -2.82 -6.19
N ARG A 195 11.62 -3.23 -5.52
CA ARG A 195 10.26 -3.16 -6.07
C ARG A 195 9.49 -2.05 -5.37
N ARG A 196 8.80 -1.22 -6.15
CA ARG A 196 7.89 -0.18 -5.66
C ARG A 196 6.53 -0.32 -6.32
N ILE A 197 5.48 -0.39 -5.52
CA ILE A 197 4.10 -0.22 -5.95
C ILE A 197 3.63 1.16 -5.48
N THR A 198 3.14 2.01 -6.38
CA THR A 198 2.61 3.34 -6.01
C THR A 198 1.11 3.34 -6.21
N TYR A 199 0.37 3.82 -5.22
CA TYR A 199 -1.03 4.18 -5.39
C TYR A 199 -1.13 5.71 -5.34
N GLU A 200 -1.79 6.31 -6.32
CA GLU A 200 -1.92 7.75 -6.47
C GLU A 200 -3.36 8.11 -6.81
N LEU A 201 -3.91 9.13 -6.16
CA LEU A 201 -5.17 9.72 -6.52
C LEU A 201 -4.91 10.85 -7.51
N GLY A 202 -5.53 10.77 -8.68
CA GLY A 202 -5.38 11.78 -9.72
C GLY A 202 -6.65 11.98 -10.53
N PRO A 203 -6.73 13.06 -11.31
CA PRO A 203 -7.86 13.33 -12.18
C PRO A 203 -8.00 12.22 -13.22
N ILE A 204 -9.25 11.86 -13.56
CA ILE A 204 -9.51 10.89 -14.62
C ILE A 204 -9.14 11.53 -15.96
N GLY A 205 -8.13 10.96 -16.61
CA GLY A 205 -7.70 11.35 -17.95
C GLY A 205 -8.45 10.65 -19.08
N ALA A 206 -8.21 11.13 -20.31
CA ALA A 206 -8.60 10.44 -21.53
C ALA A 206 -7.96 9.03 -21.60
N ALA A 207 -8.54 8.17 -22.45
CA ALA A 207 -7.99 6.86 -22.75
C ALA A 207 -6.54 6.99 -23.24
N THR A 208 -5.68 6.09 -22.80
CA THR A 208 -4.28 6.04 -23.21
C THR A 208 -3.95 4.71 -23.89
N ALA A 209 -3.00 4.71 -24.82
CA ALA A 209 -2.46 3.52 -25.47
C ALA A 209 -0.94 3.41 -25.22
N PRO A 210 -0.37 2.19 -25.23
CA PRO A 210 1.09 2.04 -25.17
C PRO A 210 1.74 2.74 -26.38
N GLY A 211 2.74 3.56 -26.12
CA GLY A 211 3.56 4.25 -27.11
C GLY A 211 5.04 4.11 -26.78
N VAL A 212 5.88 4.66 -27.65
CA VAL A 212 7.33 4.67 -27.47
C VAL A 212 7.85 6.03 -27.91
N THR A 213 8.59 6.72 -27.04
CA THR A 213 9.30 7.95 -27.38
C THR A 213 10.32 7.73 -28.50
N GLU A 214 10.80 8.82 -29.12
CA GLU A 214 11.86 8.75 -30.14
C GLU A 214 13.12 8.02 -29.64
N ASP A 215 13.40 8.10 -28.33
CA ASP A 215 14.55 7.45 -27.69
C ASP A 215 14.30 5.98 -27.29
N GLY A 216 13.16 5.39 -27.69
CA GLY A 216 12.85 3.98 -27.45
C GLY A 216 12.25 3.68 -26.06
N ARG A 217 11.96 4.69 -25.25
CA ARG A 217 11.34 4.52 -23.93
C ARG A 217 9.83 4.34 -24.06
N ALA A 218 9.29 3.31 -23.40
CA ALA A 218 7.86 3.06 -23.35
C ALA A 218 7.11 4.21 -22.62
N ILE A 219 6.06 4.71 -23.24
CA ILE A 219 5.18 5.75 -22.70
C ILE A 219 3.70 5.36 -22.89
N ARG A 220 2.81 6.19 -22.35
CA ARG A 220 1.36 6.10 -22.59
C ARG A 220 0.93 7.35 -23.33
N GLU A 221 0.53 7.19 -24.57
CA GLU A 221 0.03 8.29 -25.40
C GLU A 221 -1.48 8.41 -25.23
N GLN A 222 -1.98 9.65 -25.18
CA GLN A 222 -3.42 9.87 -25.20
C GLN A 222 -3.98 9.42 -26.55
N VAL A 223 -5.07 8.65 -26.49
CA VAL A 223 -5.80 8.24 -27.68
C VAL A 223 -6.70 9.38 -28.09
N VAL A 224 -6.44 9.92 -29.27
CA VAL A 224 -7.19 11.03 -29.85
C VAL A 224 -8.08 10.51 -30.97
N GLY A 225 -9.32 10.97 -31.00
CA GLY A 225 -10.29 10.66 -32.05
C GLY A 225 -9.93 11.34 -33.37
N ALA A 226 -10.66 10.99 -34.44
CA ALA A 226 -10.41 11.50 -35.79
C ALA A 226 -10.49 13.04 -35.89
N GLU A 227 -11.23 13.70 -35.00
CA GLU A 227 -11.43 15.14 -34.98
C GLU A 227 -10.56 15.88 -33.93
N GLY A 228 -9.65 15.18 -33.25
CA GLY A 228 -8.84 15.77 -32.18
C GLY A 228 -9.43 15.62 -30.77
N ASP A 229 -10.62 15.04 -30.65
CA ASP A 229 -11.31 14.87 -29.37
C ASP A 229 -10.68 13.76 -28.51
N PRO A 230 -10.65 13.90 -27.17
CA PRO A 230 -10.16 12.86 -26.29
C PRO A 230 -11.06 11.62 -26.35
N VAL A 231 -10.48 10.46 -26.64
CA VAL A 231 -11.23 9.19 -26.53
C VAL A 231 -11.38 8.85 -25.05
N LEU A 232 -12.60 8.52 -24.61
CA LEU A 232 -12.87 8.16 -23.22
C LEU A 232 -12.79 6.64 -23.01
N THR A 233 -12.44 6.21 -21.80
CA THR A 233 -12.53 4.79 -21.43
C THR A 233 -14.01 4.41 -21.30
N VAL A 234 -14.35 3.15 -21.59
CA VAL A 234 -15.74 2.66 -21.47
C VAL A 234 -16.26 2.90 -20.05
N GLY A 235 -17.40 3.59 -19.94
CA GLY A 235 -18.02 3.95 -18.66
C GLY A 235 -17.67 5.35 -18.16
N ASP A 236 -16.74 6.05 -18.82
CA ASP A 236 -16.41 7.44 -18.53
C ASP A 236 -17.29 8.38 -19.37
N THR A 237 -17.58 9.56 -18.80
CA THR A 237 -18.36 10.63 -19.43
C THR A 237 -17.62 11.95 -19.31
N LEU A 238 -17.59 12.75 -20.37
CA LEU A 238 -17.06 14.11 -20.32
C LEU A 238 -18.14 15.07 -19.83
N ASP A 239 -17.85 15.83 -18.79
CA ASP A 239 -18.67 16.96 -18.38
C ASP A 239 -18.46 18.13 -19.35
N ALA A 240 -19.49 18.46 -20.14
CA ALA A 240 -19.43 19.50 -21.15
C ALA A 240 -19.21 20.92 -20.58
N VAL A 241 -19.48 21.14 -19.29
CA VAL A 241 -19.32 22.46 -18.63
C VAL A 241 -17.91 22.61 -18.07
N THR A 242 -17.42 21.60 -17.37
CA THR A 242 -16.12 21.66 -16.69
C THR A 242 -14.97 21.13 -17.54
N GLY A 243 -15.26 20.37 -18.60
CA GLY A 243 -14.26 19.64 -19.39
C GLY A 243 -13.63 18.46 -18.64
N SER A 244 -14.15 18.10 -17.46
CA SER A 244 -13.59 17.00 -16.66
C SER A 244 -14.18 15.66 -17.09
N VAL A 245 -13.34 14.62 -17.07
CA VAL A 245 -13.82 13.25 -17.26
C VAL A 245 -14.34 12.72 -15.93
N GLN A 246 -15.51 12.11 -15.96
CA GLN A 246 -16.20 11.55 -14.81
C GLN A 246 -16.42 10.05 -15.00
N ARG A 247 -16.32 9.29 -13.90
CA ARG A 247 -16.64 7.86 -13.86
C ARG A 247 -17.66 7.59 -12.77
N THR A 248 -18.70 6.84 -13.12
CA THR A 248 -19.61 6.26 -12.12
C THR A 248 -19.13 4.87 -11.76
N TYR A 249 -18.66 4.69 -10.53
CA TYR A 249 -18.18 3.38 -10.07
C TYR A 249 -19.34 2.44 -9.71
N PRO A 250 -19.20 1.12 -9.94
CA PRO A 250 -20.27 0.15 -9.63
C PRO A 250 -20.71 0.13 -8.15
N TRP A 251 -19.82 0.53 -7.24
CA TRP A 251 -20.09 0.57 -5.80
C TRP A 251 -20.68 1.91 -5.31
N ALA A 252 -20.77 2.93 -6.17
CA ALA A 252 -21.30 4.25 -5.83
C ALA A 252 -22.20 4.79 -6.95
N PRO A 253 -23.31 4.09 -7.28
CA PRO A 253 -24.21 4.53 -8.34
C PRO A 253 -24.79 5.91 -8.01
N GLY A 254 -24.80 6.82 -8.99
CA GLY A 254 -25.31 8.19 -8.82
C GLY A 254 -24.31 9.19 -8.23
N HIS A 255 -23.10 8.75 -7.88
CA HIS A 255 -22.02 9.60 -7.39
C HIS A 255 -20.83 9.53 -8.36
N PRO A 256 -20.88 10.28 -9.48
CA PRO A 256 -19.76 10.34 -10.40
C PRO A 256 -18.53 10.96 -9.70
N SER A 257 -17.36 10.39 -9.97
CA SER A 257 -16.08 10.90 -9.49
C SER A 257 -15.27 11.47 -10.65
N THR A 258 -14.58 12.58 -10.42
CA THR A 258 -13.54 13.11 -11.32
C THR A 258 -12.15 12.55 -11.01
N THR A 259 -12.03 11.76 -9.95
CA THR A 259 -10.76 11.24 -9.44
C THR A 259 -10.74 9.71 -9.53
N ALA A 260 -9.58 9.16 -9.92
CA ALA A 260 -9.31 7.73 -9.90
C ALA A 260 -8.07 7.41 -9.07
N CYS A 261 -8.04 6.18 -8.55
CA CYS A 261 -6.83 5.62 -7.97
C CYS A 261 -6.05 4.88 -9.03
N TYR A 262 -4.80 5.30 -9.16
CA TYR A 262 -3.80 4.87 -10.08
C TYR A 262 -2.82 3.98 -9.28
N LEU A 263 -2.59 2.69 -9.66
CA LEU A 263 -1.54 1.79 -9.14
C LEU A 263 -0.27 1.56 -10.03
N SER A 264 0.90 2.19 -9.89
CA SER A 264 2.09 1.77 -10.69
C SER A 264 2.86 0.64 -9.99
N ASP A 265 3.42 -0.35 -10.72
CA ASP A 265 4.24 -1.44 -10.15
C ASP A 265 5.52 -1.55 -10.96
N ALA A 266 6.66 -1.25 -10.33
CA ALA A 266 7.94 -1.11 -11.01
C ALA A 266 9.09 -1.69 -10.19
N GLU A 267 10.14 -2.08 -10.92
CA GLU A 267 11.38 -2.60 -10.34
C GLU A 267 12.61 -1.83 -10.84
N TRP A 268 13.59 -1.68 -9.95
CA TRP A 268 14.91 -1.12 -10.24
C TRP A 268 15.98 -2.10 -9.80
N LEU A 269 17.08 -2.22 -10.54
CA LEU A 269 18.26 -2.92 -10.04
C LEU A 269 18.86 -2.13 -8.88
N LEU A 270 19.17 -2.79 -7.76
CA LEU A 270 19.72 -2.07 -6.60
C LEU A 270 21.08 -1.40 -6.90
N GLU A 271 21.88 -1.99 -7.79
CA GLU A 271 23.14 -1.39 -8.25
C GLU A 271 22.94 -0.08 -9.04
N ASP A 272 21.75 0.12 -9.62
CA ASP A 272 21.40 1.33 -10.37
C ASP A 272 20.77 2.40 -9.48
N VAL A 273 20.33 2.04 -8.27
CA VAL A 273 19.82 2.96 -7.26
C VAL A 273 21.01 3.42 -6.42
N GLY A 274 21.74 4.42 -6.93
CA GLY A 274 22.87 5.01 -6.21
C GLY A 274 22.42 5.83 -5.00
N ALA A 275 23.38 6.23 -4.15
CA ALA A 275 23.13 7.02 -2.94
C ALA A 275 22.51 8.43 -3.16
N ALA A 276 22.33 8.82 -4.43
CA ALA A 276 21.68 10.07 -4.82
C ALA A 276 20.15 9.95 -4.95
N HIS A 277 19.61 8.72 -4.95
CA HIS A 277 18.19 8.47 -5.10
C HIS A 277 17.63 7.78 -3.85
N ASP A 278 16.45 8.24 -3.45
CA ASP A 278 15.59 7.56 -2.49
C ASP A 278 14.32 7.08 -3.17
N LEU A 279 13.40 6.55 -2.36
CA LEU A 279 12.13 5.98 -2.81
C LEU A 279 11.29 6.95 -3.63
N TYR A 280 11.34 8.24 -3.29
CA TYR A 280 10.55 9.29 -3.92
C TYR A 280 11.20 9.82 -5.21
N SER A 281 12.52 9.66 -5.33
CA SER A 281 13.33 10.18 -6.44
C SER A 281 13.93 9.11 -7.36
N LEU A 282 13.33 7.90 -7.40
CA LEU A 282 13.82 6.79 -8.23
C LEU A 282 13.81 7.14 -9.73
N PRO A 283 14.91 6.83 -10.47
CA PRO A 283 15.05 7.20 -11.88
C PRO A 283 14.09 6.39 -12.77
N PRO A 284 13.11 7.03 -13.43
CA PRO A 284 12.05 6.31 -14.11
C PRO A 284 12.49 5.70 -15.45
N ASP A 285 13.61 6.15 -16.02
CA ASP A 285 14.27 5.58 -17.20
C ASP A 285 14.92 4.22 -16.90
N ARG A 286 15.19 3.90 -15.63
CA ARG A 286 15.76 2.62 -15.18
C ARG A 286 14.71 1.64 -14.64
N ALA A 287 13.44 2.04 -14.66
CA ALA A 287 12.35 1.26 -14.12
C ALA A 287 11.89 0.17 -15.10
N ALA A 288 11.75 -1.06 -14.62
CA ALA A 288 11.04 -2.13 -15.30
C ALA A 288 9.60 -2.22 -14.77
N TYR A 289 8.62 -1.80 -15.57
CA TYR A 289 7.21 -1.80 -15.17
C TYR A 289 6.55 -3.16 -15.37
N ARG A 290 5.81 -3.61 -14.35
CA ARG A 290 4.97 -4.81 -14.41
C ARG A 290 3.58 -4.44 -14.94
N VAL A 291 3.07 -5.26 -15.85
CA VAL A 291 1.72 -5.10 -16.43
C VAL A 291 0.80 -6.15 -15.82
N ARG A 292 -0.46 -5.79 -15.53
CA ARG A 292 -1.46 -6.74 -15.04
C ARG A 292 -1.88 -7.73 -16.14
N SER A 293 -2.50 -8.83 -15.73
CA SER A 293 -2.97 -9.91 -16.61
C SER A 293 -4.06 -9.52 -17.61
N ASP A 294 -4.73 -8.38 -17.41
CA ASP A 294 -5.71 -7.80 -18.34
C ASP A 294 -5.07 -6.86 -19.38
N GLY A 295 -3.73 -6.74 -19.40
CA GLY A 295 -3.03 -5.79 -20.27
C GLY A 295 -3.18 -4.33 -19.82
N GLY A 296 -3.86 -4.08 -18.70
CA GLY A 296 -3.90 -2.78 -18.06
C GLY A 296 -2.55 -2.47 -17.42
N PRO A 297 -1.91 -1.34 -17.73
CA PRO A 297 -0.74 -0.93 -16.98
C PRO A 297 -1.19 -0.56 -15.57
N GLY A 298 -0.26 -0.64 -14.62
CA GLY A 298 -0.33 0.34 -13.55
C GLY A 298 -0.37 1.75 -14.16
N PRO A 299 -1.15 2.73 -13.66
CA PRO A 299 -1.08 4.13 -14.06
C PRO A 299 0.26 4.70 -14.50
N PRO A 300 0.16 5.87 -15.16
CA PRO A 300 1.32 6.71 -15.43
C PRO A 300 2.23 6.77 -14.20
N GLY A 301 3.53 6.52 -14.42
CA GLY A 301 4.51 7.17 -13.58
C GLY A 301 4.29 8.68 -13.69
N PRO A 302 4.60 9.46 -12.65
CA PRO A 302 4.39 10.90 -12.68
C PRO A 302 5.03 11.46 -13.95
N ASP A 303 4.25 12.27 -14.67
CA ASP A 303 4.80 13.19 -15.66
C ASP A 303 5.96 13.95 -15.00
N VAL A 304 7.09 14.01 -15.70
CA VAL A 304 8.27 14.79 -15.32
C VAL A 304 7.90 16.27 -15.25
#